data_AF-A0A7M1NWJ4-F1
#
_entry.id   AF-A0A7M1NWJ4-F1
#
_cell.length_a   1.000
_cell.length_b   1.000
_cell.length_c   1.000
_cell.angle_alpha   90.00
_cell.angle_beta   90.00
_cell.angle_gamma   90.00
#
_symmetry.space_group_name_H-M   'P 1'
#
loop_
_entity.id
_entity.type
_entity.pdbx_description
1 polymer ?
#
loop_
_entity_poly.entity_id
_entity_poly.type
_entity_poly.pdbx_seq_one_letter_code
_entity_poly.pdbx_strand_id
1 'polypeptide(L)' 'MKEKFKLWLISLNCDLINDLGIDEIVSRVDDRLDVIIANKEERAVLEDLIKCFNS' A
#
# COMPACT_ATOMS: atom_id res chain seq x y z
N MET A 1 -6.18 -3.37 9.97
CA MET A 1 -5.57 -4.18 8.87
C MET A 1 -4.32 -3.53 8.33
N LYS A 2 -4.25 -2.20 8.42
CA LYS A 2 -3.11 -1.36 8.07
C LYS A 2 -1.74 -1.83 8.58
N GLU A 3 -1.66 -2.28 9.83
CA GLU A 3 -0.39 -2.78 10.41
C GLU A 3 0.11 -4.07 9.72
N LYS A 4 -0.81 -4.99 9.38
CA LYS A 4 -0.49 -6.21 8.62
C LYS A 4 -0.06 -5.88 7.19
N PHE A 5 -0.72 -4.91 6.57
CA PHE A 5 -0.36 -4.43 5.23
C PHE A 5 1.02 -3.76 5.25
N LYS A 6 1.34 -2.95 6.27
CA LYS A 6 2.68 -2.38 6.48
C LYS A 6 3.74 -3.48 6.55
N LEU A 7 3.51 -4.51 7.36
CA LEU A 7 4.43 -5.66 7.46
C LEU A 7 4.54 -6.43 6.13
N TRP A 8 3.44 -6.60 5.41
CA TRP A 8 3.46 -7.24 4.10
C TRP A 8 4.25 -6.44 3.06
N LEU A 9 4.10 -5.11 3.04
CA LEU A 9 4.90 -4.23 2.18
C LEU A 9 6.40 -4.34 2.49
N ILE A 10 6.77 -4.44 3.77
CA ILE A 10 8.16 -4.71 4.20
C ILE A 10 8.63 -6.08 3.68
N SER A 11 7.80 -7.11 3.83
CA SER A 11 8.13 -8.46 3.34
C SER A 11 8.18 -8.58 1.82
N LEU A 12 7.45 -7.74 1.09
CA LEU A 12 7.52 -7.67 -0.37
C LEU A 12 8.92 -7.27 -0.85
N ASN A 13 9.66 -6.52 -0.02
CA ASN A 13 11.02 -6.05 -0.24
C ASN A 13 11.23 -5.51 -1.67
N CYS A 14 10.26 -4.74 -2.15
CA CYS A 14 10.27 -4.16 -3.49
C CYS A 14 11.03 -2.83 -3.45
N ASP A 15 12.04 -2.67 -4.30
CA ASP A 15 12.82 -1.43 -4.39
C ASP A 15 11.92 -0.19 -4.59
N LEU A 16 10.83 -0.35 -5.33
CA LEU A 16 9.86 0.73 -5.58
C LEU A 16 9.12 1.18 -4.31
N ILE A 17 8.85 0.26 -3.38
CA ILE A 17 8.22 0.54 -2.08
C ILE A 17 9.24 1.19 -1.14
N ASN A 18 10.51 0.77 -1.21
CA ASN A 18 11.60 1.37 -0.46
C ASN A 18 11.88 2.81 -0.92
N ASP A 19 11.73 3.10 -2.22
CA ASP A 19 11.89 4.44 -2.79
C ASP A 19 10.71 5.37 -2.45
N LEU A 20 9.46 4.87 -2.54
CA LEU A 20 8.27 5.63 -2.16
C LEU A 20 8.13 5.83 -0.65
N GLY A 21 8.67 4.93 0.16
CA GLY A 21 8.49 4.89 1.60
C GLY A 21 7.18 4.22 2.01
N ILE A 22 7.29 3.22 2.88
CA ILE A 22 6.14 2.45 3.37
C ILE A 22 5.15 3.33 4.13
N ASP A 23 5.65 4.28 4.94
CA ASP A 23 4.79 5.21 5.66
C ASP A 23 3.99 6.13 4.73
N GLU A 24 4.54 6.51 3.57
CA GLU A 24 3.82 7.30 2.57
C GLU A 24 2.70 6.47 1.91
N ILE A 25 2.96 5.21 1.57
CA ILE A 25 1.94 4.28 1.03
C ILE A 25 0.84 4.04 2.06
N VAL A 26 1.23 3.80 3.31
CA VAL A 26 0.31 3.54 4.43
C VAL A 26 -0.50 4.80 4.79
N SER A 27 0.07 5.99 4.63
CA SER A 27 -0.64 7.27 4.80
C SER A 27 -1.83 7.43 3.83
N ARG A 28 -1.68 6.91 2.61
CA ARG A 28 -2.70 6.98 1.54
C ARG A 28 -3.87 6.00 1.71
N VAL A 29 -3.79 5.04 2.62
CA VAL A 29 -4.82 4.02 2.85
C VAL A 29 -5.37 4.05 4.28
N ASP A 30 -6.63 3.67 4.47
CA ASP A 30 -7.28 3.63 5.78
C ASP A 30 -7.00 2.32 6.53
N ASP A 31 -7.48 2.23 7.78
CA ASP A 31 -7.39 1.03 8.60
C ASP A 31 -8.01 -0.23 7.97
N ARG A 32 -8.94 0.00 7.03
CA ARG A 32 -9.64 -1.01 6.22
C ARG A 32 -8.96 -1.33 4.89
N LEU A 33 -7.80 -0.73 4.59
CA LEU A 33 -7.12 -0.81 3.28
C LEU A 33 -7.94 -0.21 2.14
N ASP A 34 -8.71 0.82 2.43
CA ASP A 34 -9.38 1.64 1.42
C ASP A 34 -8.49 2.83 1.05
N VAL A 35 -8.37 3.14 -0.23
CA VAL A 35 -7.55 4.27 -0.70
C VAL A 35 -8.26 5.59 -0.37
N ILE A 36 -7.65 6.41 0.49
CA ILE A 36 -8.21 7.68 0.95
C ILE A 36 -7.74 8.83 0.06
N ILE A 37 -6.44 8.87 -0.24
CA ILE A 37 -5.80 9.98 -0.98
C ILE A 37 -4.80 9.39 -1.98
N ALA A 38 -5.16 9.44 -3.26
CA ALA A 38 -4.29 9.04 -4.35
C ALA A 38 -4.82 9.62 -5.68
N ASN A 39 -3.92 9.93 -6.60
CA ASN A 39 -4.33 10.21 -7.98
C ASN A 39 -4.80 8.93 -8.69
N LYS A 40 -5.32 9.04 -9.91
CA LYS A 40 -5.90 7.90 -10.64
C LYS A 40 -4.91 6.76 -10.88
N GLU A 41 -3.64 7.08 -11.12
CA GLU A 41 -2.56 6.11 -11.37
C GLU A 41 -2.07 5.50 -10.05
N GLU A 42 -1.78 6.32 -9.04
CA GLU A 42 -1.44 5.87 -7.68
C GLU A 42 -2.53 4.96 -7.12
N ARG A 43 -3.81 5.31 -7.33
CA ARG A 43 -4.94 4.51 -6.88
C ARG A 43 -4.95 3.14 -7.53
N ALA A 44 -4.69 3.04 -8.83
CA ALA A 44 -4.64 1.75 -9.51
C ALA A 44 -3.53 0.85 -8.94
N VAL A 45 -2.35 1.41 -8.68
CA VAL A 45 -1.23 0.69 -8.05
C VAL A 45 -1.57 0.25 -6.63
N LEU A 46 -2.16 1.13 -5.82
CA LEU A 46 -2.57 0.82 -4.46
C LEU A 46 -3.66 -0.26 -4.43
N GLU A 47 -4.68 -0.16 -5.27
CA GLU A 47 -5.74 -1.15 -5.38
C GLU A 47 -5.21 -2.53 -5.82
N ASP A 48 -4.22 -2.56 -6.72
CA ASP A 48 -3.55 -3.80 -7.14
C ASP A 48 -2.73 -4.42 -5.99
N LEU A 49 -1.96 -3.60 -5.26
CA LEU A 49 -1.23 -4.03 -4.06
C LEU A 49 -2.17 -4.59 -2.98
N ILE A 50 -3.29 -3.90 -2.72
CA ILE A 50 -4.30 -4.33 -1.75
C ILE A 50 -4.97 -5.64 -2.20
N LYS A 51 -5.23 -5.80 -3.50
CA LYS A 51 -5.73 -7.07 -4.05
C LYS A 51 -4.71 -8.19 -3.86
N CYS A 52 -3.44 -7.93 -4.16
CA CYS A 52 -2.36 -8.91 -4.00
C CYS A 52 -2.18 -9.31 -2.53
N PHE A 53 -2.36 -8.38 -1.58
CA PHE A 53 -2.35 -8.66 -0.15
C PHE A 53 -3.54 -9.51 0.32
N ASN A 54 -4.72 -9.34 -0.29
CA ASN A 54 -5.93 -10.09 0.07
C ASN A 54 -6.09 -11.40 -0.72
N SER A 55 -5.16 -11.72 -1.62
CA SER A 55 -5.18 -12.96 -2.42
C SER A 55 -4.52 -14.12 -1.69
#